data_AF-A0A973LCA7-F1
#
_entry.id   AF-A0A973LCA7-F1
#
_cell.length_a   1.000
_cell.length_b   1.000
_cell.length_c   1.000
_cell.angle_alpha   90.00
_cell.angle_beta   90.00
_cell.angle_gamma   90.00
#
_symmetry.space_group_name_H-M   'P 1'
#
loop_
_entity.id
_entity.type
_entity.pdbx_description
1 polymer ?
#
loop_
_entity_poly.entity_id
_entity_poly.type
_entity_poly.pdbx_seq_one_letter_code
_entity_poly.pdbx_strand_id
1 'polypeptide(L)'
;MDWYPDPGETPLFRGRASFAAGRAPKVAGRRWFRDDQGRDIGAGLPGWPPAPVHEKRGDKSAKAGKSLGFLGKATAVVVAGTMELFSPGGLGVDIKGPDGSTPTDPALEVEDFPVLWAPPGTTARTVPWQLDPDRRPQGYRTDLQLTDRRVLVLGVGDPARPAEVLWQAPLSQVAGARQHAFSTSGADVTAGFADGSWIRLDLGGKGAAAKVVWVLSGNTTPVLLTEAQQAWAVKFTERLPGTIEIIGTPVPEAAPGTLSIEILKHRDAEHFLKAGPVVVDAEGRPVIS
;
A
#
# COMPACT_ATOMS: atom_id res chain seq x y z
N MET A 1 -17.20 0.27 -17.93
CA MET A 1 -17.53 -1.10 -17.41
C MET A 1 -16.54 -1.44 -16.32
N ASP A 2 -16.76 -2.47 -15.50
CA ASP A 2 -15.80 -2.84 -14.47
C ASP A 2 -14.97 -4.07 -14.87
N TRP A 3 -13.86 -4.34 -14.18
CA TRP A 3 -13.16 -5.63 -14.26
C TRP A 3 -13.87 -6.65 -13.37
N TYR A 4 -13.94 -7.90 -13.82
CA TYR A 4 -14.57 -9.01 -13.10
C TYR A 4 -13.61 -10.19 -12.98
N PRO A 5 -13.65 -10.91 -11.85
CA PRO A 5 -12.84 -12.11 -11.66
C PRO A 5 -13.27 -13.24 -12.60
N ASP A 6 -12.35 -14.19 -12.82
CA ASP A 6 -12.68 -15.39 -13.59
C ASP A 6 -13.72 -16.25 -12.85
N PRO A 7 -14.48 -17.11 -13.54
CA PRO A 7 -15.41 -18.03 -12.86
C PRO A 7 -14.73 -18.85 -11.75
N GLY A 8 -15.30 -18.77 -10.54
CA GLY A 8 -14.79 -19.44 -9.35
C GLY A 8 -13.58 -18.78 -8.69
N GLU A 9 -13.21 -17.56 -9.10
CA GLU A 9 -12.25 -16.70 -8.40
C GLU A 9 -13.01 -15.71 -7.51
N THR A 10 -12.60 -15.62 -6.24
CA THR A 10 -13.29 -14.80 -5.24
C THR A 10 -12.58 -13.45 -5.08
N PRO A 11 -13.23 -12.30 -5.33
CA PRO A 11 -12.62 -11.01 -5.08
C PRO A 11 -12.54 -10.73 -3.57
N LEU A 12 -11.33 -10.39 -3.08
CA LEU A 12 -11.05 -10.16 -1.66
C LEU A 12 -10.85 -8.69 -1.31
N PHE A 13 -10.35 -7.90 -2.26
CA PHE A 13 -10.14 -6.47 -2.08
C PHE A 13 -10.08 -5.76 -3.44
N ARG A 14 -10.66 -4.57 -3.50
CA ARG A 14 -10.35 -3.58 -4.53
C ARG A 14 -10.25 -2.19 -3.91
N GLY A 15 -9.24 -1.44 -4.31
CA GLY A 15 -9.04 -0.06 -3.88
C GLY A 15 -7.98 0.65 -4.72
N ARG A 16 -7.89 1.96 -4.59
CA ARG A 16 -6.84 2.74 -5.26
C ARG A 16 -5.48 2.30 -4.77
N ALA A 17 -4.50 2.28 -5.68
CA ALA A 17 -3.11 2.05 -5.33
C ALA A 17 -2.19 2.90 -6.20
N SER A 18 -1.10 3.38 -5.63
CA SER A 18 0.01 4.00 -6.35
C SER A 18 1.29 3.79 -5.56
N PHE A 19 2.45 4.00 -6.16
CA PHE A 19 3.68 4.08 -5.38
C PHE A 19 3.56 5.17 -4.31
N ALA A 20 3.92 4.79 -3.09
CA ALA A 20 3.93 5.69 -1.95
C ALA A 20 4.86 6.89 -2.20
N ALA A 21 4.76 7.93 -1.39
CA ALA A 21 5.65 9.09 -1.47
C ALA A 21 6.26 9.38 -0.10
N GLY A 22 7.54 9.74 -0.11
CA GLY A 22 8.25 10.05 1.12
C GLY A 22 7.60 11.21 1.86
N ARG A 23 7.49 11.06 3.19
CA ARG A 23 6.91 12.07 4.08
C ARG A 23 7.97 12.97 4.71
N ALA A 24 9.14 12.40 5.04
CA ALA A 24 10.18 13.15 5.74
C ALA A 24 10.76 14.27 4.85
N PRO A 25 11.22 15.40 5.42
CA PRO A 25 11.63 16.57 4.64
C PRO A 25 12.63 16.30 3.50
N LYS A 26 13.60 15.40 3.72
CA LYS A 26 14.61 15.04 2.70
C LYS A 26 14.03 14.33 1.48
N VAL A 27 12.96 13.56 1.69
CA VAL A 27 12.35 12.66 0.71
C VAL A 27 10.91 13.06 0.39
N ALA A 28 10.49 14.26 0.80
CA ALA A 28 9.13 14.73 0.67
C ALA A 28 8.67 14.69 -0.79
N GLY A 29 7.63 13.90 -1.08
CA GLY A 29 7.08 13.73 -2.43
C GLY A 29 7.96 12.88 -3.37
N ARG A 30 9.12 12.39 -2.90
CA ARG A 30 10.06 11.61 -3.71
C ARG A 30 9.74 10.12 -3.65
N ARG A 31 10.20 9.43 -4.69
CA ARG A 31 10.09 7.98 -4.89
C ARG A 31 11.35 7.50 -5.57
N TRP A 32 12.03 6.51 -5.00
CA TRP A 32 13.21 5.91 -5.63
C TRP A 32 12.97 4.47 -6.02
N PHE A 33 13.62 4.07 -7.10
CA PHE A 33 13.50 2.73 -7.67
C PHE A 33 14.88 2.10 -7.56
N ARG A 34 15.03 1.04 -6.75
CA ARG A 34 16.33 0.50 -6.37
C ARG A 34 16.57 -0.88 -6.98
N ASP A 35 17.80 -1.18 -7.34
CA ASP A 35 18.26 -2.57 -7.57
C ASP A 35 18.85 -3.17 -6.28
N ASP A 36 19.38 -4.40 -6.39
CA ASP A 36 20.06 -5.12 -5.32
C ASP A 36 21.31 -4.42 -4.77
N GLN A 37 21.86 -3.45 -5.52
CA GLN A 37 23.01 -2.64 -5.12
C GLN A 37 22.60 -1.26 -4.58
N GLY A 38 21.30 -0.98 -4.43
CA GLY A 38 20.79 0.32 -4.00
C GLY A 38 20.94 1.43 -5.04
N ARG A 39 21.27 1.10 -6.29
CA ARG A 39 21.38 2.09 -7.38
C ARG A 39 19.99 2.48 -7.85
N ASP A 40 19.81 3.75 -8.19
CA ASP A 40 18.56 4.20 -8.78
C ASP A 40 18.42 3.66 -10.21
N ILE A 41 17.36 2.89 -10.45
CA ILE A 41 17.03 2.27 -11.73
C ILE A 41 15.82 2.92 -12.40
N GLY A 42 15.24 4.00 -11.84
CA GLY A 42 13.99 4.59 -12.31
C GLY A 42 14.00 5.10 -13.76
N ALA A 43 15.20 5.40 -14.30
CA ALA A 43 15.41 5.76 -15.70
C ALA A 43 15.71 4.56 -16.62
N GLY A 44 16.10 3.41 -16.06
CA GLY A 44 16.51 2.20 -16.77
C GLY A 44 15.49 1.06 -16.71
N LEU A 45 14.26 1.32 -16.25
CA LEU A 45 13.17 0.36 -16.26
C LEU A 45 12.59 0.25 -17.69
N PRO A 46 12.65 -0.93 -18.33
CA PRO A 46 12.18 -1.10 -19.70
C PRO A 46 10.70 -0.72 -19.86
N GLY A 47 10.38 0.08 -20.88
CA GLY A 47 9.00 0.48 -21.18
C GLY A 47 8.43 1.58 -20.29
N TRP A 48 9.19 2.07 -19.30
CA TRP A 48 8.75 3.18 -18.47
C TRP A 48 8.98 4.52 -19.19
N PRO A 49 7.98 5.43 -19.23
CA PRO A 49 8.18 6.81 -19.70
C PRO A 49 9.27 7.51 -18.89
N PRO A 50 9.98 8.53 -19.39
CA PRO A 50 10.92 9.29 -18.57
C PRO A 50 10.28 9.80 -17.27
N ALA A 51 11.01 9.74 -16.15
CA ALA A 51 10.55 10.34 -14.91
C ALA A 51 10.41 11.85 -15.09
N PRO A 52 9.36 12.50 -14.54
CA PRO A 52 9.32 13.95 -14.49
C PRO A 52 10.55 14.48 -13.75
N VAL A 53 11.18 15.50 -14.32
CA VAL A 53 12.26 16.18 -13.64
C VAL A 53 11.63 16.94 -12.48
N HIS A 54 11.81 16.47 -11.25
CA HIS A 54 11.51 17.29 -10.09
C HIS A 54 12.50 18.47 -10.11
N GLU A 55 12.08 19.61 -10.66
CA GLU A 55 12.79 20.86 -10.45
C GLU A 55 12.95 21.05 -8.95
N LYS A 56 14.19 21.30 -8.50
CA LYS A 56 14.45 21.68 -7.12
C LYS A 56 13.59 22.91 -6.84
N ARG A 57 12.49 22.73 -6.08
CA ARG A 57 11.69 23.85 -5.57
C ARG A 57 12.68 24.77 -4.84
N GLY A 58 12.82 25.99 -5.36
CA GLY A 58 13.99 26.83 -5.18
C GLY A 58 14.47 26.99 -3.74
N ASP A 59 15.79 27.03 -3.59
CA ASP A 59 16.56 27.36 -2.38
C ASP A 59 16.21 28.76 -1.82
N LYS A 60 15.02 28.90 -1.22
CA LYS A 60 14.65 30.08 -0.44
C LYS A 60 14.10 29.69 0.93
N SER A 61 14.82 28.82 1.66
CA SER A 61 14.90 28.88 3.13
C SER A 61 15.73 27.72 3.68
N ALA A 62 17.03 27.92 3.87
CA ALA A 62 17.80 27.28 4.95
C ALA A 62 19.26 27.78 4.92
N LYS A 63 19.48 29.05 5.26
CA LYS A 63 20.74 29.41 5.92
C LYS A 63 20.53 29.19 7.41
N ALA A 64 20.96 28.03 7.92
CA ALA A 64 21.44 27.86 9.29
C ALA A 64 21.91 26.41 9.53
N GLY A 65 23.15 26.25 9.97
CA GLY A 65 23.49 25.13 10.86
C GLY A 65 24.37 24.03 10.31
N LYS A 66 25.68 24.33 10.26
CA LYS A 66 26.81 23.45 10.60
C LYS A 66 26.95 22.07 9.92
N SER A 67 28.00 22.02 9.12
CA SER A 67 28.85 20.85 8.81
C SER A 67 28.90 19.78 9.91
N LEU A 68 28.57 18.55 9.54
CA LEU A 68 29.11 17.35 10.18
C LEU A 68 29.50 16.35 9.08
N GLY A 69 30.79 16.01 9.06
CA GLY A 69 31.42 15.20 8.02
C GLY A 69 30.77 13.82 7.87
N PHE A 70 30.44 13.47 6.63
CA PHE A 70 29.96 12.15 6.27
C PHE A 70 31.15 11.28 5.88
N LEU A 71 31.68 10.52 6.84
CA LEU A 71 32.61 9.44 6.55
C LEU A 71 31.80 8.28 5.96
N GLY A 72 32.06 7.97 4.69
CA GLY A 72 31.38 6.91 3.95
C GLY A 72 31.47 5.56 4.64
N LYS A 73 30.32 4.89 4.74
CA LYS A 73 30.24 3.44 4.95
C LYS A 73 29.24 2.88 3.96
N ALA A 74 29.75 2.13 3.00
CA ALA A 74 28.97 1.29 2.11
C ALA A 74 28.34 0.16 2.94
N THR A 75 27.03 0.22 3.12
CA THR A 75 26.25 -0.89 3.69
C THR A 75 25.78 -1.76 2.54
N ALA A 76 26.45 -2.89 2.34
CA ALA A 76 25.94 -3.98 1.51
C ALA A 76 24.72 -4.57 2.22
N VAL A 77 23.53 -4.38 1.66
CA VAL A 77 22.29 -5.01 2.14
C VAL A 77 22.25 -6.43 1.58
N VAL A 78 22.65 -7.41 2.40
CA VAL A 78 22.47 -8.83 2.08
C VAL A 78 21.01 -9.19 2.39
N VAL A 79 20.15 -9.16 1.37
CA VAL A 79 18.76 -9.65 1.49
C VAL A 79 18.76 -11.16 1.32
N ALA A 80 18.98 -11.89 2.41
CA ALA A 80 18.65 -13.30 2.48
C ALA A 80 17.16 -13.46 2.82
N GLY A 81 16.45 -14.22 2.00
CA GLY A 81 15.01 -14.40 2.05
C GLY A 81 14.52 -15.05 3.35
N THR A 82 14.05 -14.20 4.25
CA THR A 82 12.98 -14.41 5.23
C THR A 82 12.47 -13.01 5.60
N MET A 83 11.18 -12.87 5.90
CA MET A 83 10.54 -11.63 6.40
C MET A 83 11.17 -11.04 7.68
N GLU A 84 12.32 -11.56 8.12
CA GLU A 84 13.11 -11.12 9.28
C GLU A 84 14.16 -10.05 8.94
N LEU A 85 14.29 -9.65 7.66
CA LEU A 85 15.26 -8.63 7.25
C LEU A 85 14.76 -7.17 7.35
N PHE A 86 13.63 -6.94 8.01
CA PHE A 86 13.28 -5.62 8.55
C PHE A 86 13.88 -5.51 9.95
N SER A 87 15.19 -5.23 10.03
CA SER A 87 15.86 -5.08 11.33
C SER A 87 15.15 -4.03 12.20
N PRO A 88 14.71 -4.36 13.43
CA PRO A 88 14.33 -3.37 14.42
C PRO A 88 15.64 -2.78 14.99
N GLY A 89 16.19 -1.77 14.33
CA GLY A 89 17.54 -1.31 14.65
C GLY A 89 17.91 0.04 14.09
N GLY A 90 17.08 1.06 14.34
CA GLY A 90 17.44 2.46 14.06
C GLY A 90 18.08 3.12 15.29
N LEU A 91 19.36 3.51 15.17
CA LEU A 91 20.03 4.42 16.11
C LEU A 91 19.19 5.68 16.29
N GLY A 92 18.87 6.02 17.55
CA GLY A 92 17.95 7.09 17.93
C GLY A 92 18.30 8.45 17.34
N VAL A 93 17.60 8.83 16.29
CA VAL A 93 17.35 10.21 15.90
C VAL A 93 15.88 10.47 16.15
N ASP A 94 15.57 11.44 17.02
CA ASP A 94 14.21 11.79 17.43
C ASP A 94 13.50 12.56 16.29
N ILE A 95 13.28 11.86 15.18
CA ILE A 95 12.56 12.36 14.02
C ILE A 95 11.10 12.03 14.24
N LYS A 96 10.29 13.05 14.51
CA LYS A 96 8.83 12.92 14.64
C LYS A 96 8.15 13.51 13.41
N GLY A 97 7.20 12.78 12.86
CA GLY A 97 6.25 13.28 11.87
C GLY A 97 5.35 14.35 12.48
N PRO A 98 4.66 15.15 11.64
CA PRO A 98 3.69 16.15 12.10
C PRO A 98 2.58 15.63 13.03
N ASP A 99 2.29 14.32 12.99
CA ASP A 99 1.32 13.61 13.83
C ASP A 99 1.97 12.89 15.03
N GLY A 100 3.27 13.10 15.26
CA GLY A 100 4.02 12.43 16.32
C GLY A 100 4.50 11.02 15.98
N SER A 101 4.22 10.49 14.78
CA SER A 101 4.73 9.18 14.34
C SER A 101 6.25 9.20 14.19
N THR A 102 6.91 8.10 14.56
CA THR A 102 8.37 7.95 14.41
C THR A 102 8.70 6.97 13.30
N PRO A 103 9.75 7.24 12.49
CA PRO A 103 10.25 6.29 11.51
C PRO A 103 10.57 4.94 12.15
N THR A 104 10.12 3.86 11.52
CA THR A 104 10.49 2.49 11.88
C THR A 104 11.80 2.07 11.21
N ASP A 105 12.10 2.64 10.05
CA ASP A 105 13.33 2.41 9.29
C ASP A 105 13.83 3.75 8.71
N PRO A 106 14.63 4.52 9.46
CA PRO A 106 15.12 5.83 9.01
C PRO A 106 15.89 5.77 7.68
N ALA A 107 16.58 4.67 7.38
CA ALA A 107 17.30 4.54 6.11
C ALA A 107 16.32 4.51 4.93
N LEU A 108 15.22 3.76 5.07
CA LEU A 108 14.20 3.59 4.02
C LEU A 108 13.01 4.55 4.12
N GLU A 109 12.94 5.39 5.14
CA GLU A 109 11.82 6.31 5.37
C GLU A 109 12.22 7.79 5.40
N VAL A 110 13.49 8.09 5.73
CA VAL A 110 14.00 9.46 5.87
C VAL A 110 15.10 9.78 4.86
N GLU A 111 16.06 8.87 4.67
CA GLU A 111 17.25 9.16 3.86
C GLU A 111 17.05 8.84 2.37
N ASP A 112 16.36 7.74 2.07
CA ASP A 112 16.13 7.28 0.69
C ASP A 112 14.63 7.35 0.32
N PHE A 113 13.78 6.50 0.91
CA PHE A 113 12.40 6.24 0.47
C PHE A 113 12.27 5.48 -0.87
N PRO A 114 12.78 4.23 -0.93
CA PRO A 114 12.51 3.37 -2.06
C PRO A 114 11.05 2.91 -2.09
N VAL A 115 10.45 2.96 -3.27
CA VAL A 115 9.10 2.46 -3.55
C VAL A 115 9.09 1.15 -4.31
N LEU A 116 10.26 0.75 -4.80
CA LEU A 116 10.49 -0.46 -5.56
C LEU A 116 11.92 -0.91 -5.30
N TRP A 117 12.09 -2.18 -4.97
CA TRP A 117 13.37 -2.86 -4.90
C TRP A 117 13.30 -4.07 -5.83
N ALA A 118 13.98 -3.99 -6.97
CA ALA A 118 13.82 -4.93 -8.06
C ALA A 118 15.17 -5.30 -8.69
N PRO A 119 15.86 -6.31 -8.13
CA PRO A 119 16.98 -6.95 -8.80
C PRO A 119 16.58 -7.40 -10.24
N PRO A 120 17.53 -7.49 -11.18
CA PRO A 120 17.22 -7.95 -12.54
C PRO A 120 16.47 -9.28 -12.56
N GLY A 121 15.42 -9.38 -13.39
CA GLY A 121 14.63 -10.61 -13.56
C GLY A 121 13.61 -10.90 -12.45
N THR A 122 13.45 -10.01 -11.47
CA THR A 122 12.47 -10.20 -10.37
C THR A 122 11.08 -9.66 -10.68
N THR A 123 10.11 -10.14 -9.91
CA THR A 123 8.68 -9.84 -10.01
C THR A 123 8.40 -8.35 -9.89
N ALA A 124 8.99 -7.67 -8.90
CA ALA A 124 8.80 -6.23 -8.73
C ALA A 124 9.25 -5.42 -9.97
N ARG A 125 10.15 -5.95 -10.79
CA ARG A 125 10.63 -5.28 -12.03
C ARG A 125 9.58 -5.25 -13.14
N THR A 126 8.55 -6.08 -13.03
CA THR A 126 7.50 -6.25 -14.03
C THR A 126 6.26 -5.42 -13.74
N VAL A 127 6.18 -4.77 -12.57
CA VAL A 127 5.03 -3.95 -12.19
C VAL A 127 4.89 -2.74 -13.12
N PRO A 128 3.66 -2.25 -13.33
CA PRO A 128 3.39 -1.25 -14.35
C PRO A 128 3.84 0.14 -13.87
N TRP A 129 4.45 0.91 -14.77
CA TRP A 129 4.89 2.28 -14.51
C TRP A 129 3.73 3.19 -14.09
N GLN A 130 2.50 2.84 -14.46
CA GLN A 130 1.27 3.56 -14.11
C GLN A 130 1.02 3.57 -12.58
N LEU A 131 1.71 2.75 -11.79
CA LEU A 131 1.70 2.91 -10.34
C LEU A 131 2.36 4.23 -9.89
N ASP A 132 3.28 4.79 -10.69
CA ASP A 132 3.91 6.09 -10.44
C ASP A 132 2.95 7.24 -10.79
N PRO A 133 2.44 8.00 -9.80
CA PRO A 133 1.54 9.11 -10.05
C PRO A 133 2.08 10.15 -11.01
N ASP A 134 3.39 10.34 -11.03
CA ASP A 134 4.03 11.42 -11.77
C ASP A 134 4.17 11.07 -13.27
N ARG A 135 4.08 9.79 -13.63
CA ARG A 135 4.13 9.32 -15.03
C ARG A 135 2.75 9.19 -15.67
N ARG A 136 1.68 9.13 -14.86
CA ARG A 136 0.31 8.88 -15.33
C ARG A 136 -0.30 10.09 -16.06
N PRO A 137 -1.13 9.85 -17.11
CA PRO A 137 -2.00 10.88 -17.66
C PRO A 137 -2.99 11.42 -16.63
N GLN A 138 -3.42 12.67 -16.79
CA GLN A 138 -4.46 13.26 -15.94
C GLN A 138 -5.78 12.47 -16.05
N GLY A 139 -6.45 12.26 -14.92
CA GLY A 139 -7.71 11.51 -14.86
C GLY A 139 -7.54 9.99 -14.91
N TYR A 140 -6.32 9.50 -15.11
CA TYR A 140 -5.99 8.09 -15.01
C TYR A 140 -5.58 7.73 -13.57
N ARG A 141 -6.05 6.59 -13.08
CA ARG A 141 -5.62 6.03 -11.79
C ARG A 141 -5.36 4.53 -11.92
N THR A 142 -4.74 3.97 -10.89
CA THR A 142 -4.59 2.53 -10.74
C THR A 142 -5.34 2.05 -9.50
N ASP A 143 -5.95 0.87 -9.63
CA ASP A 143 -6.56 0.14 -8.53
C ASP A 143 -5.74 -1.14 -8.29
N LEU A 144 -5.54 -1.52 -7.02
CA LEU A 144 -5.08 -2.85 -6.64
C LEU A 144 -6.30 -3.75 -6.44
N GLN A 145 -6.30 -4.91 -7.07
CA GLN A 145 -7.29 -5.95 -6.90
C GLN A 145 -6.61 -7.19 -6.30
N LEU A 146 -7.17 -7.71 -5.22
CA LEU A 146 -6.80 -9.00 -4.64
C LEU A 146 -7.94 -9.98 -4.84
N THR A 147 -7.60 -11.20 -5.18
CA THR A 147 -8.51 -12.35 -5.19
C THR A 147 -7.93 -13.46 -4.33
N ASP A 148 -8.66 -14.57 -4.19
CA ASP A 148 -8.16 -15.79 -3.58
C ASP A 148 -7.07 -16.51 -4.42
N ARG A 149 -6.74 -16.00 -5.62
CA ARG A 149 -5.74 -16.59 -6.52
C ARG A 149 -4.58 -15.68 -6.88
N ARG A 150 -4.82 -14.38 -7.04
CA ARG A 150 -3.83 -13.45 -7.61
C ARG A 150 -3.96 -12.02 -7.10
N VAL A 151 -2.89 -11.28 -7.31
CA VAL A 151 -2.82 -9.83 -7.21
C VAL A 151 -2.88 -9.26 -8.61
N LEU A 152 -3.69 -8.22 -8.82
CA LEU A 152 -3.74 -7.48 -10.08
C LEU A 152 -3.56 -5.98 -9.83
N VAL A 153 -2.91 -5.32 -10.78
CA VAL A 153 -2.94 -3.87 -10.92
C VAL A 153 -3.83 -3.53 -12.11
N LEU A 154 -4.91 -2.81 -11.82
CA LEU A 154 -5.89 -2.40 -12.82
C LEU A 154 -5.68 -0.93 -13.18
N GLY A 155 -5.74 -0.63 -14.47
CA GLY A 155 -5.77 0.71 -15.04
C GLY A 155 -7.19 1.23 -15.16
N VAL A 156 -7.48 2.38 -14.56
CA VAL A 156 -8.81 3.00 -14.60
C VAL A 156 -8.70 4.42 -15.14
N GLY A 157 -9.22 4.63 -16.35
CA GLY A 157 -9.29 5.93 -17.01
C GLY A 157 -10.72 6.29 -17.37
N ASP A 158 -11.04 6.18 -18.66
CA ASP A 158 -12.36 6.48 -19.22
C ASP A 158 -13.47 5.65 -18.52
N PRO A 159 -14.45 6.29 -17.84
CA PRO A 159 -15.55 5.60 -17.17
C PRO A 159 -16.40 4.73 -18.11
N ALA A 160 -16.43 5.03 -19.41
CA ALA A 160 -17.16 4.24 -20.40
C ALA A 160 -16.47 2.90 -20.68
N ARG A 161 -15.15 2.79 -20.44
CA ARG A 161 -14.36 1.58 -20.74
C ARG A 161 -14.22 0.67 -19.52
N PRO A 162 -14.01 -0.65 -19.72
CA PRO A 162 -13.60 -1.55 -18.65
C PRO A 162 -12.24 -1.15 -18.08
N ALA A 163 -12.00 -1.47 -16.81
CA ALA A 163 -10.67 -1.37 -16.23
C ALA A 163 -9.71 -2.34 -16.95
N GLU A 164 -8.51 -1.88 -17.26
CA GLU A 164 -7.48 -2.62 -17.98
C GLU A 164 -6.62 -3.42 -17.00
N VAL A 165 -6.35 -4.70 -17.28
CA VAL A 165 -5.36 -5.46 -16.49
C VAL A 165 -3.96 -5.06 -16.95
N LEU A 166 -3.29 -4.23 -16.16
CA LEU A 166 -1.93 -3.76 -16.48
C LEU A 166 -0.86 -4.77 -16.07
N TRP A 167 -1.15 -5.51 -15.00
CA TRP A 167 -0.23 -6.48 -14.42
C TRP A 167 -0.97 -7.45 -13.51
N GLN A 168 -0.47 -8.67 -13.41
CA GLN A 168 -0.93 -9.66 -12.46
C GLN A 168 0.20 -10.60 -12.02
N ALA A 169 0.10 -11.11 -10.79
CA ALA A 169 0.91 -12.20 -10.28
C ALA A 169 0.06 -13.15 -9.42
N PRO A 170 0.32 -14.47 -9.44
CA PRO A 170 -0.33 -15.40 -8.53
C PRO A 170 0.00 -15.04 -7.07
N LEU A 171 -0.93 -15.26 -6.15
CA LEU A 171 -0.71 -15.01 -4.72
C LEU A 171 0.47 -15.83 -4.17
N SER A 172 0.75 -17.00 -4.76
CA SER A 172 1.91 -17.83 -4.39
C SER A 172 3.27 -17.16 -4.65
N GLN A 173 3.33 -16.09 -5.45
CA GLN A 173 4.54 -15.28 -5.63
C GLN A 173 4.69 -14.18 -4.57
N VAL A 174 3.67 -13.92 -3.76
CA VAL A 174 3.72 -12.92 -2.69
C VAL A 174 4.20 -13.59 -1.41
N ALA A 175 5.30 -13.09 -0.84
CA ALA A 175 5.86 -13.58 0.42
C ALA A 175 5.15 -12.98 1.65
N GLY A 176 4.52 -11.82 1.48
CA GLY A 176 3.67 -11.18 2.49
C GLY A 176 3.64 -9.67 2.32
N ALA A 177 3.03 -8.98 3.29
CA ALA A 177 2.96 -7.53 3.29
C ALA A 177 3.06 -6.92 4.68
N ARG A 178 3.52 -5.67 4.76
CA ARG A 178 3.63 -4.88 5.99
C ARG A 178 3.09 -3.48 5.78
N GLN A 179 2.27 -3.00 6.72
CA GLN A 179 1.84 -1.60 6.78
C GLN A 179 2.90 -0.73 7.48
N HIS A 180 3.04 0.52 7.04
CA HIS A 180 3.98 1.49 7.61
C HIS A 180 3.22 2.60 8.35
N ALA A 181 3.48 2.71 9.66
CA ALA A 181 2.92 3.78 10.50
C ALA A 181 3.49 5.16 10.13
N PHE A 182 4.78 5.23 9.78
CA PHE A 182 5.41 6.47 9.32
C PHE A 182 5.14 6.69 7.82
N SER A 183 3.93 7.16 7.51
CA SER A 183 3.49 7.46 6.14
C SER A 183 2.60 8.70 6.10
N THR A 184 2.34 9.23 4.90
CA THR A 184 1.53 10.45 4.74
C THR A 184 0.07 10.24 5.13
N SER A 185 -0.48 9.05 4.84
CA SER A 185 -1.89 8.69 5.02
C SER A 185 -2.12 7.59 6.08
N GLY A 186 -1.05 7.03 6.64
CA GLY A 186 -1.13 5.78 7.40
C GLY A 186 -1.43 4.55 6.52
N ALA A 187 -1.41 4.70 5.18
CA ALA A 187 -1.88 3.68 4.23
C ALA A 187 -0.77 3.09 3.35
N ASP A 188 0.49 3.37 3.68
CA ASP A 188 1.62 2.79 2.95
C ASP A 188 1.78 1.31 3.32
N VAL A 189 1.88 0.45 2.32
CA VAL A 189 2.09 -1.00 2.45
C VAL A 189 3.27 -1.41 1.59
N THR A 190 4.24 -2.12 2.17
CA THR A 190 5.22 -2.88 1.41
C THR A 190 4.66 -4.28 1.14
N ALA A 191 4.57 -4.66 -0.13
CA ALA A 191 4.30 -6.03 -0.56
C ALA A 191 5.61 -6.68 -1.04
N GLY A 192 6.01 -7.77 -0.39
CA GLY A 192 7.22 -8.52 -0.73
C GLY A 192 6.89 -9.74 -1.58
N PHE A 193 7.78 -10.07 -2.51
CA PHE A 193 7.68 -11.23 -3.39
C PHE A 193 8.63 -12.34 -2.95
N ALA A 194 8.31 -13.58 -3.35
CA ALA A 194 9.10 -14.78 -3.02
C ALA A 194 10.53 -14.76 -3.57
N ASP A 195 10.80 -13.94 -4.59
CA ASP A 195 12.13 -13.72 -5.16
C ASP A 195 12.95 -12.63 -4.44
N GLY A 196 12.46 -12.12 -3.30
CA GLY A 196 13.13 -11.10 -2.49
C GLY A 196 12.96 -9.66 -3.00
N SER A 197 12.28 -9.46 -4.13
CA SER A 197 11.91 -8.12 -4.60
C SER A 197 10.67 -7.61 -3.86
N TRP A 198 10.44 -6.29 -3.87
CA TRP A 198 9.28 -5.71 -3.20
C TRP A 198 8.86 -4.36 -3.81
N ILE A 199 7.60 -3.97 -3.54
CA ILE A 199 7.05 -2.65 -3.87
C ILE A 199 6.42 -2.01 -2.63
N ARG A 200 6.42 -0.68 -2.54
CA ARG A 200 5.73 0.09 -1.50
C ARG A 200 4.63 0.95 -2.13
N LEU A 201 3.39 0.70 -1.72
CA LEU A 201 2.19 1.30 -2.27
C LEU A 201 1.48 2.16 -1.22
N ASP A 202 0.96 3.32 -1.61
CA ASP A 202 -0.08 4.04 -0.87
C ASP A 202 -1.45 3.54 -1.34
N LEU A 203 -2.28 3.11 -0.38
CA LEU A 203 -3.62 2.55 -0.61
C LEU A 203 -4.76 3.54 -0.27
N GLY A 204 -4.42 4.79 0.06
CA GLY A 204 -5.36 5.89 0.28
C GLY A 204 -6.14 5.85 1.60
N GLY A 205 -6.01 4.79 2.42
CA GLY A 205 -6.58 4.74 3.77
C GLY A 205 -6.11 3.55 4.62
N LYS A 206 -6.03 3.76 5.94
CA LYS A 206 -5.57 2.76 6.93
C LYS A 206 -6.34 1.44 6.85
N GLY A 207 -7.67 1.49 6.67
CA GLY A 207 -8.49 0.28 6.54
C GLY A 207 -8.17 -0.53 5.29
N ALA A 208 -7.89 0.14 4.16
CA ALA A 208 -7.46 -0.53 2.93
C ALA A 208 -6.08 -1.19 3.12
N ALA A 209 -5.15 -0.49 3.78
CA ALA A 209 -3.84 -1.05 4.12
C ALA A 209 -3.93 -2.28 5.02
N ALA A 210 -4.74 -2.20 6.08
CA ALA A 210 -5.02 -3.32 6.98
C ALA A 210 -5.59 -4.53 6.22
N LYS A 211 -6.57 -4.30 5.34
CA LYS A 211 -7.18 -5.35 4.52
C LYS A 211 -6.18 -6.03 3.59
N VAL A 212 -5.36 -5.24 2.89
CA VAL A 212 -4.33 -5.77 1.99
C VAL A 212 -3.29 -6.58 2.75
N VAL A 213 -2.80 -6.08 3.89
CA VAL A 213 -1.85 -6.83 4.74
C VAL A 213 -2.45 -8.15 5.23
N TRP A 214 -3.71 -8.14 5.67
CA TRP A 214 -4.41 -9.34 6.13
C TRP A 214 -4.48 -10.42 5.04
N VAL A 215 -4.95 -10.04 3.84
CA VAL A 215 -5.10 -10.95 2.69
C VAL A 215 -3.74 -11.47 2.23
N LEU A 216 -2.75 -10.59 2.07
CA LEU A 216 -1.41 -10.99 1.61
C LEU A 216 -0.62 -11.79 2.65
N SER A 217 -1.06 -11.80 3.91
CA SER A 217 -0.53 -12.70 4.96
C SER A 217 -1.18 -14.09 4.94
N GLY A 218 -1.98 -14.42 3.91
CA GLY A 218 -2.63 -15.72 3.74
C GLY A 218 -4.00 -15.83 4.41
N ASN A 219 -4.52 -14.74 4.99
CA ASN A 219 -5.83 -14.76 5.64
C ASN A 219 -6.93 -14.35 4.65
N THR A 220 -7.67 -15.32 4.16
CA THR A 220 -8.80 -15.09 3.21
C THR A 220 -10.16 -15.17 3.89
N THR A 221 -10.24 -15.74 5.09
CA THR A 221 -11.48 -15.87 5.85
C THR A 221 -11.83 -14.56 6.57
N PRO A 222 -13.08 -14.07 6.47
CA PRO A 222 -13.58 -12.96 7.28
C PRO A 222 -13.48 -13.28 8.78
N VAL A 223 -13.19 -12.26 9.60
CA VAL A 223 -13.25 -12.39 11.06
C VAL A 223 -14.70 -12.30 11.52
N LEU A 224 -15.09 -13.13 12.49
CA LEU A 224 -16.41 -13.06 13.13
C LEU A 224 -16.54 -11.74 13.90
N LEU A 225 -17.64 -11.02 13.65
CA LEU A 225 -17.95 -9.78 14.35
C LEU A 225 -18.44 -10.07 15.77
N THR A 226 -18.13 -9.20 16.72
CA THR A 226 -18.81 -9.21 18.03
C THR A 226 -20.29 -8.80 17.86
N GLU A 227 -21.14 -9.12 18.84
CA GLU A 227 -22.54 -8.68 18.82
C GLU A 227 -22.67 -7.16 18.68
N ALA A 228 -21.78 -6.40 19.34
CA ALA A 228 -21.78 -4.95 19.26
C ALA A 228 -21.38 -4.42 17.87
N GLN A 229 -20.38 -5.04 17.24
CA GLN A 229 -19.96 -4.73 15.87
C GLN A 229 -21.03 -5.12 14.85
N GLN A 230 -21.71 -6.26 15.06
CA GLN A 230 -22.82 -6.69 14.23
C GLN A 230 -24.01 -5.73 14.35
N ALA A 231 -24.37 -5.32 15.56
CA ALA A 231 -25.42 -4.33 15.80
C ALA A 231 -25.09 -2.98 15.16
N TRP A 232 -23.84 -2.53 15.24
CA TRP A 232 -23.38 -1.34 14.55
C TRP A 232 -23.53 -1.48 13.02
N ALA A 233 -23.06 -2.60 12.45
CA ALA A 233 -23.11 -2.83 11.02
C ALA A 233 -24.57 -2.88 10.53
N VAL A 234 -25.46 -3.57 11.23
CA VAL A 234 -26.91 -3.57 10.96
C VAL A 234 -27.43 -2.14 10.93
N LYS A 235 -27.22 -1.34 11.99
CA LYS A 235 -27.67 0.05 12.07
C LYS A 235 -27.13 0.93 10.95
N PHE A 236 -25.88 0.73 10.56
CA PHE A 236 -25.27 1.46 9.43
C PHE A 236 -25.94 1.07 8.10
N THR A 237 -26.32 -0.19 7.96
CA THR A 237 -26.92 -0.77 6.75
C THR A 237 -28.44 -0.62 6.66
N GLU A 238 -29.14 -0.28 7.74
CA GLU A 238 -30.61 -0.11 7.77
C GLU A 238 -31.14 0.85 6.69
N ARG A 239 -30.31 1.77 6.23
CA ARG A 239 -30.64 2.75 5.18
C ARG A 239 -30.21 2.32 3.76
N LEU A 240 -29.58 1.16 3.63
CA LEU A 240 -29.05 0.65 2.37
C LEU A 240 -29.96 -0.48 1.84
N PRO A 241 -30.66 -0.29 0.71
CA PRO A 241 -31.45 -1.37 0.11
C PRO A 241 -30.54 -2.40 -0.58
N GLY A 242 -30.86 -3.70 -0.44
CA GLY A 242 -30.21 -4.83 -1.14
C GLY A 242 -29.72 -5.95 -0.21
N THR A 243 -29.12 -7.00 -0.78
CA THR A 243 -28.40 -8.03 -0.01
C THR A 243 -27.05 -7.46 0.40
N ILE A 244 -26.73 -7.58 1.68
CA ILE A 244 -25.55 -6.96 2.27
C ILE A 244 -24.68 -8.04 2.90
N GLU A 245 -23.40 -8.02 2.52
CA GLU A 245 -22.37 -8.83 3.15
C GLU A 245 -21.45 -7.92 3.96
N ILE A 246 -21.11 -8.36 5.17
CA ILE A 246 -20.32 -7.60 6.14
C ILE A 246 -19.04 -8.38 6.39
N ILE A 247 -17.89 -7.74 6.11
CA ILE A 247 -16.58 -8.37 6.23
C ILE A 247 -15.76 -7.60 7.26
N GLY A 248 -15.41 -8.26 8.37
CA GLY A 248 -14.49 -7.73 9.38
C GLY A 248 -13.04 -8.11 9.07
N THR A 249 -12.13 -7.13 9.14
CA THR A 249 -10.68 -7.34 8.98
C THR A 249 -9.92 -6.68 10.14
N PRO A 250 -9.04 -7.39 10.86
CA PRO A 250 -8.27 -6.79 11.94
C PRO A 250 -7.42 -5.62 11.44
N VAL A 251 -7.35 -4.56 12.25
CA VAL A 251 -6.47 -3.42 11.97
C VAL A 251 -5.14 -3.67 12.68
N PRO A 252 -4.00 -3.76 11.97
CA PRO A 252 -2.68 -3.88 12.58
C PRO A 252 -2.43 -2.75 13.57
N GLU A 253 -1.76 -3.07 14.70
CA GLU A 253 -1.35 -2.12 15.74
C GLU A 253 -2.50 -1.41 16.48
N ALA A 254 -3.76 -1.73 16.17
CA ALA A 254 -4.92 -1.24 16.92
C ALA A 254 -5.18 -2.08 18.19
N ALA A 255 -6.05 -1.58 19.07
CA ALA A 255 -6.47 -2.32 20.25
C ALA A 255 -7.11 -3.67 19.85
N PRO A 256 -6.89 -4.76 20.61
CA PRO A 256 -7.48 -6.06 20.33
C PRO A 256 -8.99 -5.97 20.07
N GLY A 257 -9.46 -6.64 19.02
CA GLY A 257 -10.86 -6.60 18.59
C GLY A 257 -11.25 -5.40 17.71
N THR A 258 -10.32 -4.48 17.42
CA THR A 258 -10.56 -3.41 16.43
C THR A 258 -10.59 -3.98 15.01
N LEU A 259 -11.70 -3.77 14.31
CA LEU A 259 -11.92 -4.25 12.95
C LEU A 259 -12.16 -3.09 11.98
N SER A 260 -11.60 -3.19 10.78
CA SER A 260 -12.10 -2.50 9.61
C SER A 260 -13.25 -3.32 9.03
N ILE A 261 -14.46 -2.76 9.10
CA ILE A 261 -15.67 -3.37 8.58
C ILE A 261 -15.95 -2.82 7.18
N GLU A 262 -15.96 -3.73 6.20
CA GLU A 262 -16.40 -3.44 4.84
C GLU A 262 -17.82 -3.95 4.64
N ILE A 263 -18.63 -3.13 3.97
CA ILE A 263 -20.01 -3.46 3.64
C ILE A 263 -20.10 -3.58 2.12
N LEU A 264 -20.33 -4.80 1.66
CA LEU A 264 -20.55 -5.11 0.25
C LEU A 264 -22.05 -5.16 0.00
N LYS A 265 -22.54 -4.26 -0.84
CA LYS A 265 -23.91 -4.27 -1.32
C LYS A 265 -23.96 -5.05 -2.64
N HIS A 266 -24.59 -6.20 -2.65
CA HIS A 266 -24.81 -6.96 -3.88
C HIS A 266 -25.89 -6.26 -4.72
N ARG A 267 -25.57 -5.90 -5.96
CA ARG A 267 -26.52 -5.40 -6.96
C ARG A 267 -27.23 -6.57 -7.66
N ASP A 268 -26.52 -7.66 -7.87
CA ASP A 268 -27.00 -8.98 -8.31
C ASP A 268 -25.97 -10.05 -7.89
N ALA A 269 -26.11 -11.30 -8.35
CA ALA A 269 -25.23 -12.41 -7.97
C ALA A 269 -23.75 -12.22 -8.36
N GLU A 270 -23.45 -11.33 -9.31
CA GLU A 270 -22.11 -11.14 -9.88
C GLU A 270 -21.57 -9.71 -9.66
N HIS A 271 -22.40 -8.77 -9.21
CA HIS A 271 -22.06 -7.36 -9.08
C HIS A 271 -22.25 -6.84 -7.66
N PHE A 272 -21.27 -6.08 -7.14
CA PHE A 272 -21.39 -5.42 -5.84
C PHE A 272 -20.95 -3.95 -5.86
N LEU A 273 -21.53 -3.15 -4.96
CA LEU A 273 -21.17 -1.79 -4.63
C LEU A 273 -20.54 -1.80 -3.24
N LYS A 274 -19.34 -1.23 -3.11
CA LYS A 274 -18.60 -1.17 -1.84
C LYS A 274 -18.89 0.15 -1.14
N ALA A 275 -19.44 0.10 0.08
CA ALA A 275 -19.33 1.23 1.00
C ALA A 275 -17.92 1.21 1.61
N GLY A 276 -17.26 2.37 1.69
CA GLY A 276 -15.89 2.46 2.19
C GLY A 276 -15.72 1.84 3.59
N PRO A 277 -14.54 1.28 3.89
CA PRO A 277 -14.30 0.64 5.17
C PRO A 277 -14.51 1.61 6.33
N VAL A 278 -15.22 1.19 7.38
CA VAL A 278 -15.30 1.91 8.65
C VAL A 278 -14.56 1.13 9.71
N VAL A 279 -13.68 1.79 10.47
CA VAL A 279 -12.98 1.16 11.58
C VAL A 279 -13.83 1.26 12.84
N VAL A 280 -14.05 0.14 13.51
CA VAL A 280 -14.80 0.06 14.77
C VAL A 280 -14.02 -0.73 15.82
N ASP A 281 -14.16 -0.35 17.09
CA ASP A 281 -13.59 -1.11 18.21
C ASP A 281 -14.42 -2.37 18.54
N ALA A 282 -14.01 -3.12 19.56
CA ALA A 282 -14.69 -4.34 20.01
C ALA A 282 -16.13 -4.06 20.51
N GLU A 283 -16.39 -2.85 20.97
CA GLU A 283 -17.69 -2.35 21.44
C GLU A 283 -18.55 -1.75 20.30
N GLY A 284 -18.12 -1.86 19.04
CA GLY A 284 -18.86 -1.36 17.88
C GLY A 284 -18.89 0.16 17.76
N ARG A 285 -17.98 0.88 18.43
CA ARG A 285 -17.86 2.34 18.31
C ARG A 285 -16.93 2.69 17.15
N PRO A 286 -17.31 3.63 16.26
CA PRO A 286 -16.42 4.12 15.21
C PRO A 286 -15.14 4.70 15.81
N VAL A 287 -13.99 4.22 15.34
CA VAL A 287 -12.68 4.79 15.67
C VAL A 287 -12.40 5.87 14.63
N ILE A 288 -12.50 7.14 15.04
CA ILE A 288 -12.13 8.27 14.19
C ILE A 288 -10.60 8.28 14.13
N SER A 289 -10.05 8.03 12.95
CA SER A 289 -8.61 8.14 12.66
C SER A 289 -8.21 9.54 12.25
#